data_AF-A0A918X4W0-F1
#
_entry.id   AF-A0A918X4W0-F1
#
_cell.length_a   1.000
_cell.length_b   1.000
_cell.length_c   1.000
_cell.angle_alpha   90.00
_cell.angle_beta   90.00
_cell.angle_gamma   90.00
#
_symmetry.space_group_name_H-M   'P 1'
#
loop_
_entity.id
_entity.type
_entity.pdbx_description
1 polymer ?
#
loop_
_entity_poly.entity_id
_entity_poly.type
_entity_poly.pdbx_seq_one_letter_code
_entity_poly.pdbx_strand_id
1 'polypeptide(L)'
;MTFPRTNSRTAAKLRLASLVAAPVLALSVACGGAADAPKKDEAIADVPAAPSASETKGESSPSAKPAAKSAFYDAQMKYIQCMRAKGGYPDFPDPHLDGYMDWDKVNAIGAQPGRNDGIKGGKNRACVKELQDAMTAEPKRDQQKDYESMLAHAKCMRDNGVSRFANPQMSGGNAQPGGEPNPASPVLDEKSPAYTKARKTCAPKLLPGLDGMQ
;
A
#
# COMPACT_ATOMS: atom_id res chain seq x y z
N MET A 1 -53.77 39.38 24.00
CA MET A 1 -52.84 40.53 23.92
C MET A 1 -51.45 39.97 24.19
N THR A 2 -50.41 39.99 23.37
CA THR A 2 -50.13 40.56 22.04
C THR A 2 -48.82 39.88 21.60
N PHE A 3 -48.74 39.28 20.42
CA PHE A 3 -47.47 38.80 19.85
C PHE A 3 -46.71 39.96 19.19
N PRO A 4 -45.38 40.08 19.33
CA PRO A 4 -44.53 40.81 18.38
C PRO A 4 -43.82 39.79 17.46
N ARG A 5 -44.24 39.63 16.21
CA ARG A 5 -43.93 40.42 15.00
C ARG A 5 -42.49 40.21 14.50
N THR A 6 -42.42 39.41 13.43
CA THR A 6 -41.34 39.22 12.47
C THR A 6 -40.71 40.53 11.99
N ASN A 7 -39.41 40.51 11.71
CA ASN A 7 -38.80 41.39 10.71
C ASN A 7 -37.75 40.64 9.89
N SER A 8 -38.17 40.22 8.68
CA SER A 8 -37.28 39.93 7.56
C SER A 8 -36.53 41.19 7.17
N ARG A 9 -35.21 41.12 7.05
CA ARG A 9 -34.42 42.13 6.34
C ARG A 9 -33.91 41.53 5.03
N THR A 10 -34.62 41.87 3.98
CA THR A 10 -34.23 41.76 2.58
C THR A 10 -33.27 42.90 2.26
N ALA A 11 -32.06 42.59 1.79
CA ALA A 11 -31.16 43.50 1.08
C ALA A 11 -30.02 42.66 0.50
N ALA A 12 -29.46 42.91 -0.68
CA ALA A 12 -29.92 43.52 -1.91
C ALA A 12 -28.96 42.94 -2.98
N LYS A 13 -29.48 42.65 -4.17
CA LYS A 13 -28.67 42.20 -5.31
C LYS A 13 -27.76 43.35 -5.75
N LEU A 14 -26.47 43.10 -5.93
CA LEU A 14 -25.63 43.92 -6.81
C LEU A 14 -24.94 43.00 -7.80
N ARG A 15 -25.45 43.01 -9.04
CA ARG A 15 -24.75 42.50 -10.22
C ARG A 15 -23.85 43.61 -10.72
N LEU A 16 -22.56 43.35 -10.86
CA LEU A 16 -21.66 44.14 -11.67
C LEU A 16 -21.25 43.30 -12.88
N ALA A 17 -21.77 43.73 -14.02
CA ALA A 17 -21.31 43.34 -15.33
C ALA A 17 -20.34 44.42 -15.83
N SER A 18 -19.16 44.01 -16.27
CA SER A 18 -18.31 44.83 -17.14
C SER A 18 -17.47 43.91 -18.01
N LEU A 19 -17.71 44.01 -19.32
CA LEU A 19 -16.93 43.46 -20.42
C LEU A 19 -15.50 44.03 -20.42
N VAL A 20 -14.54 43.30 -20.99
CA VAL A 20 -13.76 43.69 -22.19
C VAL A 20 -12.56 42.74 -22.41
N ALA A 21 -12.43 42.29 -23.67
CA ALA A 21 -11.25 41.84 -24.44
C ALA A 21 -10.54 40.50 -24.14
N ALA A 22 -10.60 39.61 -25.14
CA ALA A 22 -9.67 38.51 -25.41
C ALA A 22 -8.40 39.03 -26.13
N PRO A 23 -7.26 38.30 -26.16
CA PRO A 23 -7.08 37.19 -27.12
C PRO A 23 -6.33 35.95 -26.55
N VAL A 24 -6.82 34.74 -26.86
CA VAL A 24 -6.23 33.75 -27.81
C VAL A 24 -4.82 33.24 -27.46
N LEU A 25 -4.74 31.99 -27.01
CA LEU A 25 -3.66 31.06 -27.38
C LEU A 25 -4.25 29.63 -27.43
N ALA A 26 -4.61 29.21 -28.64
CA ALA A 26 -4.96 27.83 -28.96
C ALA A 26 -3.67 27.10 -29.38
N LEU A 27 -3.32 26.01 -28.71
CA LEU A 27 -2.35 25.04 -29.23
C LEU A 27 -3.13 23.90 -29.88
N SER A 28 -3.33 24.02 -31.19
CA SER A 28 -3.85 22.96 -32.06
C SER A 28 -2.74 21.97 -32.42
N VAL A 29 -3.06 20.70 -32.21
CA VAL A 29 -2.47 19.51 -32.82
C VAL A 29 -2.55 19.59 -34.35
N ALA A 30 -1.51 19.16 -35.08
CA ALA A 30 -1.56 18.21 -36.22
C ALA A 30 -0.39 18.36 -37.23
N CYS A 31 0.25 17.22 -37.49
CA CYS A 31 0.48 16.55 -38.80
C CYS A 31 1.01 17.30 -40.04
N GLY A 32 2.03 16.70 -40.68
CA GLY A 32 2.32 16.75 -42.14
C GLY A 32 2.97 18.06 -42.61
N GLY A 33 4.00 18.09 -43.46
CA GLY A 33 4.41 17.18 -44.52
C GLY A 33 4.40 17.95 -45.86
N ALA A 34 5.59 18.05 -46.49
CA ALA A 34 5.88 18.56 -47.86
C ALA A 34 5.76 20.09 -48.09
N ALA A 35 6.57 20.76 -48.93
CA ALA A 35 7.81 20.49 -49.65
C ALA A 35 8.28 21.83 -50.26
N ASP A 36 9.59 22.07 -50.38
CA ASP A 36 10.18 22.66 -51.60
C ASP A 36 11.70 22.44 -51.61
N ALA A 37 12.19 21.96 -52.74
CA ALA A 37 13.55 21.47 -53.03
C ALA A 37 14.56 22.64 -53.22
N PRO A 38 15.90 22.44 -53.34
CA PRO A 38 16.52 21.46 -54.24
C PRO A 38 17.74 20.67 -53.71
N LYS A 39 17.88 19.46 -54.27
CA LYS A 39 19.08 18.65 -54.54
C LYS A 39 20.40 19.09 -53.88
N LYS A 40 21.02 18.16 -53.14
CA LYS A 40 22.32 17.53 -53.50
C LYS A 40 22.72 16.44 -52.48
N ASP A 41 22.92 15.24 -53.02
CA ASP A 41 23.96 14.25 -52.72
C ASP A 41 24.09 13.69 -51.28
N GLU A 42 23.51 12.49 -51.14
CA GLU A 42 24.05 11.29 -50.48
C GLU A 42 25.17 11.47 -49.44
N ALA A 43 24.79 11.38 -48.16
CA ALA A 43 25.65 10.91 -47.09
C ALA A 43 24.83 10.02 -46.14
N ILE A 44 24.90 8.72 -46.37
CA ILE A 44 24.38 7.68 -45.47
C ILE A 44 25.39 7.57 -44.32
N ALA A 45 24.94 7.77 -43.08
CA ALA A 45 25.72 7.45 -41.88
C ALA A 45 25.20 6.15 -41.25
N ASP A 46 26.09 5.17 -41.33
CA ASP A 46 26.07 3.79 -40.86
C ASP A 46 25.48 3.54 -39.45
N VAL A 47 24.73 2.43 -39.36
CA VAL A 47 24.41 1.73 -38.11
C VAL A 47 25.49 0.67 -37.89
N PRO A 48 26.24 0.65 -36.77
CA PRO A 48 27.07 -0.51 -36.49
C PRO A 48 26.20 -1.66 -35.99
N ALA A 49 26.21 -2.74 -36.79
CA ALA A 49 25.67 -4.05 -36.44
C ALA A 49 26.44 -4.69 -35.27
N ALA A 50 25.70 -5.50 -34.51
CA ALA A 50 26.21 -6.33 -33.41
C ALA A 50 27.22 -7.39 -33.88
N PRO A 51 28.21 -7.75 -33.04
CA PRO A 51 28.84 -9.06 -33.10
C PRO A 51 28.16 -10.05 -32.13
N SER A 52 27.94 -11.26 -32.62
CA SER A 52 27.48 -12.42 -31.86
C SER A 52 28.62 -13.13 -31.12
N ALA A 53 28.27 -13.63 -29.93
CA ALA A 53 28.74 -14.81 -29.20
C ALA A 53 30.24 -15.14 -29.11
N SER A 54 30.78 -15.11 -27.88
CA SER A 54 31.55 -16.22 -27.32
C SER A 54 31.51 -16.23 -25.78
N GLU A 55 31.17 -17.42 -25.29
CA GLU A 55 31.68 -18.09 -24.09
C GLU A 55 31.48 -17.43 -22.70
N THR A 56 30.41 -17.92 -22.05
CA THR A 56 30.42 -18.49 -20.69
C THR A 56 31.59 -18.10 -19.78
N LYS A 57 31.37 -17.05 -19.01
CA LYS A 57 31.72 -17.07 -17.60
C LYS A 57 30.44 -16.81 -16.82
N GLY A 58 29.80 -17.90 -16.40
CA GLY A 58 28.69 -17.87 -15.47
C GLY A 58 29.18 -17.27 -14.17
N GLU A 59 29.12 -15.95 -14.07
CA GLU A 59 29.23 -15.27 -12.81
C GLU A 59 28.02 -15.70 -12.02
N SER A 60 28.29 -16.60 -11.08
CA SER A 60 27.29 -17.14 -10.18
C SER A 60 26.59 -15.94 -9.56
N SER A 61 25.34 -15.71 -9.99
CA SER A 61 24.38 -14.92 -9.23
C SER A 61 24.57 -15.35 -7.78
N PRO A 62 24.87 -14.44 -6.83
CA PRO A 62 25.10 -14.85 -5.47
C PRO A 62 23.85 -15.59 -5.06
N SER A 63 23.98 -16.92 -4.94
CA SER A 63 22.93 -17.78 -4.40
C SER A 63 22.48 -17.06 -3.15
N ALA A 64 21.20 -16.65 -3.14
CA ALA A 64 20.62 -15.89 -2.06
C ALA A 64 21.03 -16.62 -0.78
N LYS A 65 21.97 -16.00 -0.04
CA LYS A 65 22.38 -16.54 1.24
C LYS A 65 21.08 -16.74 2.01
N PRO A 66 20.87 -17.87 2.69
CA PRO A 66 19.73 -18.00 3.59
C PRO A 66 19.72 -16.74 4.43
N ALA A 67 18.60 -16.00 4.41
CA ALA A 67 18.51 -14.73 5.10
C ALA A 67 18.98 -14.96 6.54
N ALA A 68 20.15 -14.45 6.87
CA ALA A 68 20.69 -14.59 8.21
C ALA A 68 19.68 -13.91 9.13
N LYS A 69 19.34 -14.57 10.24
CA LYS A 69 18.38 -14.06 11.20
C LYS A 69 18.80 -12.65 11.63
N SER A 70 17.88 -11.70 11.50
CA SER A 70 18.10 -10.30 11.85
C SER A 70 17.86 -10.07 13.34
N ALA A 71 18.36 -8.96 13.88
CA ALA A 71 18.02 -8.53 15.24
C ALA A 71 16.49 -8.38 15.44
N PHE A 72 15.78 -8.01 14.37
CA PHE A 72 14.32 -7.96 14.34
C PHE A 72 13.69 -9.36 14.52
N TYR A 73 14.17 -10.35 13.78
CA TYR A 73 13.73 -11.75 13.94
C TYR A 73 13.93 -12.24 15.38
N ASP A 74 15.11 -11.99 15.96
CA ASP A 74 15.41 -12.41 17.33
C ASP A 74 14.52 -11.72 18.37
N ALA A 75 14.22 -10.44 18.20
CA ALA A 75 13.29 -9.70 19.06
C ALA A 75 11.86 -10.24 18.92
N GLN A 76 11.43 -10.56 17.70
CA GLN A 76 10.13 -11.17 17.44
C GLN A 76 10.00 -12.56 18.06
N MET A 77 11.04 -13.38 18.02
CA MET A 77 11.03 -14.68 18.70
C MET A 77 10.86 -14.53 20.22
N LYS A 78 11.46 -13.51 20.84
CA LYS A 78 11.26 -13.23 22.28
C LYS A 78 9.81 -12.84 22.59
N TYR A 79 9.22 -11.97 21.75
CA TYR A 79 7.80 -11.62 21.86
C TYR A 79 6.90 -12.85 21.75
N ILE A 80 7.12 -13.70 20.75
CA ILE A 80 6.34 -14.92 20.54
C ILE A 80 6.49 -15.91 21.69
N GLN A 81 7.71 -16.09 22.21
CA GLN A 81 7.95 -16.91 23.40
C GLN A 81 7.17 -16.37 24.60
N CYS A 82 7.13 -15.04 24.79
CA CYS A 82 6.27 -14.45 25.81
C CYS A 82 4.78 -14.74 25.54
N MET A 83 4.30 -14.57 24.31
CA MET A 83 2.90 -14.81 23.94
C MET A 83 2.46 -16.24 24.27
N ARG A 84 3.33 -17.21 24.00
CA ARG A 84 3.12 -18.63 24.31
C ARG A 84 3.16 -18.93 25.80
N ALA A 85 4.16 -18.39 26.51
CA ALA A 85 4.39 -18.72 27.92
C ALA A 85 3.49 -17.94 28.89
N LYS A 86 3.23 -16.67 28.62
CA LYS A 86 2.59 -15.71 29.53
C LYS A 86 1.41 -14.98 28.90
N GLY A 87 1.40 -14.84 27.57
CA GLY A 87 0.37 -14.10 26.85
C GLY A 87 -0.95 -14.86 26.71
N GLY A 88 -1.01 -16.16 27.01
CA GLY A 88 -2.21 -16.97 26.89
C GLY A 88 -2.49 -17.48 25.48
N TYR A 89 -1.46 -17.52 24.62
CA TYR A 89 -1.52 -17.99 23.23
C TYR A 89 -0.45 -19.06 22.97
N PRO A 90 -0.60 -20.29 23.50
CA PRO A 90 0.41 -21.34 23.36
C PRO A 90 0.69 -21.73 21.90
N ASP A 91 -0.26 -21.47 21.01
CA ASP A 91 -0.25 -21.71 19.57
C ASP A 91 0.09 -20.46 18.73
N PHE A 92 0.56 -19.37 19.35
CA PHE A 92 0.94 -18.16 18.61
C PHE A 92 2.01 -18.50 17.55
N PRO A 93 1.88 -18.09 16.28
CA PRO A 93 2.76 -18.56 15.20
C PRO A 93 4.18 -17.96 15.28
N ASP A 94 5.15 -18.69 14.72
CA ASP A 94 6.52 -18.17 14.52
C ASP A 94 6.55 -17.13 13.38
N PRO A 95 7.57 -16.24 13.35
CA PRO A 95 7.75 -15.30 12.25
C PRO A 95 8.34 -15.99 11.03
N HIS A 96 8.16 -15.35 9.88
CA HIS A 96 8.99 -15.63 8.72
C HIS A 96 10.45 -15.26 9.00
N LEU A 97 11.38 -15.75 8.17
CA LEU A 97 12.82 -15.49 8.37
C LEU A 97 13.20 -13.99 8.27
N ASP A 98 12.36 -13.19 7.63
CA ASP A 98 12.50 -11.72 7.60
C ASP A 98 12.07 -11.03 8.92
N GLY A 99 11.50 -11.79 9.86
CA GLY A 99 11.02 -11.33 11.17
C GLY A 99 9.54 -10.97 11.21
N TYR A 100 8.87 -10.83 10.07
CA TYR A 100 7.47 -10.43 10.04
C TYR A 100 6.52 -11.59 10.39
N MET A 101 5.37 -11.24 10.96
CA MET A 101 4.32 -12.20 11.31
C MET A 101 3.46 -12.57 10.11
N ASP A 102 3.02 -13.82 10.12
CA ASP A 102 1.87 -14.28 9.34
C ASP A 102 0.59 -13.77 10.02
N TRP A 103 0.14 -12.59 9.60
CA TRP A 103 -1.00 -11.91 10.22
C TRP A 103 -2.31 -12.65 9.97
N ASP A 104 -2.46 -13.35 8.85
CA ASP A 104 -3.60 -14.24 8.60
C ASP A 104 -3.72 -15.31 9.70
N LYS A 105 -2.60 -15.96 10.08
CA LYS A 105 -2.60 -16.92 11.19
C LYS A 105 -2.91 -16.27 12.53
N VAL A 106 -2.32 -15.10 12.83
CA VAL A 106 -2.58 -14.37 14.08
C VAL A 106 -4.06 -13.95 14.17
N ASN A 107 -4.63 -13.44 13.08
CA ASN A 107 -6.03 -13.03 13.00
C ASN A 107 -6.97 -14.24 13.11
N ALA A 108 -6.62 -15.38 12.52
CA ALA A 108 -7.39 -16.61 12.66
C ALA A 108 -7.46 -17.07 14.13
N ILE A 109 -6.37 -16.93 14.90
CA ILE A 109 -6.35 -17.18 16.35
C ILE A 109 -7.26 -16.17 17.08
N GLY A 110 -7.12 -14.89 16.78
CA GLY A 110 -7.89 -13.81 17.42
C GLY A 110 -9.39 -13.83 17.08
N ALA A 111 -9.78 -14.44 15.96
CA ALA A 111 -11.18 -14.60 15.55
C ALA A 111 -11.92 -15.69 16.34
N GLN A 112 -11.21 -16.54 17.08
CA GLN A 112 -11.82 -17.56 17.93
C GLN A 112 -12.53 -16.91 19.14
N PRO A 113 -13.68 -17.45 19.58
CA PRO A 113 -14.42 -16.90 20.71
C PRO A 113 -13.55 -16.69 21.96
N GLY A 114 -13.55 -15.46 22.49
CA GLY A 114 -12.79 -15.11 23.70
C GLY A 114 -11.27 -15.03 23.54
N ARG A 115 -10.74 -15.13 22.31
CA ARG A 115 -9.29 -15.09 22.05
C ARG A 115 -8.77 -13.79 21.46
N ASN A 116 -9.63 -12.83 21.16
CA ASN A 116 -9.18 -11.53 20.66
C ASN A 116 -8.48 -10.71 21.77
N ASP A 117 -8.94 -10.86 23.01
CA ASP A 117 -8.43 -10.09 24.14
C ASP A 117 -6.96 -10.42 24.45
N GLY A 118 -6.08 -9.47 24.14
CA GLY A 118 -4.64 -9.62 24.32
C GLY A 118 -3.88 -10.22 23.13
N ILE A 119 -4.49 -10.41 21.96
CA ILE A 119 -3.84 -11.09 20.81
C ILE A 119 -2.55 -10.41 20.33
N LYS A 120 -2.37 -9.11 20.61
CA LYS A 120 -1.14 -8.37 20.30
C LYS A 120 -0.19 -8.17 21.48
N GLY A 121 -0.69 -8.20 22.71
CA GLY A 121 0.09 -7.79 23.90
C GLY A 121 0.18 -8.85 24.98
N GLY A 122 -0.40 -10.02 24.75
CA GLY A 122 -0.72 -11.00 25.77
C GLY A 122 -1.91 -10.57 26.64
N LYS A 123 -2.57 -11.55 27.25
CA LYS A 123 -3.57 -11.31 28.30
C LYS A 123 -2.97 -10.42 29.40
N ASN A 124 -3.74 -9.47 29.90
CA ASN A 124 -3.31 -8.48 30.89
C ASN A 124 -2.07 -7.66 30.46
N ARG A 125 -1.81 -7.55 29.15
CA ARG A 125 -0.65 -6.81 28.59
C ARG A 125 0.71 -7.40 29.00
N ALA A 126 0.75 -8.69 29.35
CA ALA A 126 1.92 -9.36 29.91
C ALA A 126 3.17 -9.35 28.99
N CYS A 127 3.00 -9.14 27.69
CA CYS A 127 4.05 -9.20 26.66
C CYS A 127 4.24 -7.87 25.90
N VAL A 128 3.69 -6.77 26.41
CA VAL A 128 3.82 -5.46 25.75
C VAL A 128 5.27 -4.97 25.68
N LYS A 129 6.10 -5.34 26.66
CA LYS A 129 7.52 -4.99 26.63
C LYS A 129 8.22 -5.66 25.45
N GLU A 130 8.05 -6.97 25.29
CA GLU A 130 8.68 -7.72 24.21
C GLU A 130 8.14 -7.29 22.85
N LEU A 131 6.85 -6.94 22.76
CA LEU A 131 6.28 -6.32 21.55
C LEU A 131 7.00 -5.00 21.22
N GLN A 132 7.20 -4.12 22.21
CA GLN A 132 7.86 -2.84 21.99
C GLN A 132 9.33 -3.01 21.59
N ASP A 133 10.02 -3.98 22.19
CA ASP A 133 11.40 -4.32 21.84
C ASP A 133 11.48 -4.82 20.38
N ALA A 134 10.52 -5.64 19.94
CA ALA A 134 10.39 -6.09 18.55
C ALA A 134 10.14 -4.93 17.57
N MET A 135 9.21 -4.02 17.90
CA MET A 135 8.93 -2.82 17.09
C MET A 135 10.16 -1.90 17.00
N THR A 136 10.96 -1.80 18.06
CA THR A 136 12.18 -0.98 18.08
C THR A 136 13.29 -1.60 17.21
N ALA A 137 13.33 -2.93 17.13
CA ALA A 137 14.28 -3.66 16.30
C ALA A 137 13.88 -3.71 14.82
N GLU A 138 12.66 -3.29 14.47
CA GLU A 138 12.17 -3.33 13.08
C GLU A 138 13.03 -2.45 12.16
N PRO A 139 13.46 -2.95 11.00
CA PRO A 139 14.18 -2.15 10.02
C PRO A 139 13.34 -0.96 9.54
N LYS A 140 14.00 0.18 9.30
CA LYS A 140 13.33 1.33 8.68
C LYS A 140 12.78 0.93 7.31
N ARG A 141 11.50 1.20 7.10
CA ARG A 141 10.81 0.91 5.85
C ARG A 141 10.94 2.06 4.86
N ASP A 142 10.99 1.70 3.58
CA ASP A 142 10.90 2.64 2.47
C ASP A 142 9.40 2.92 2.20
N GLN A 143 8.92 4.03 2.74
CA GLN A 143 7.50 4.38 2.72
C GLN A 143 6.96 4.52 1.30
N GLN A 144 7.79 4.94 0.35
CA GLN A 144 7.38 5.03 -1.05
C GLN A 144 7.16 3.65 -1.66
N LYS A 145 8.07 2.69 -1.41
CA LYS A 145 7.90 1.30 -1.86
C LYS A 145 6.72 0.62 -1.18
N ASP A 146 6.48 0.91 0.09
CA ASP A 146 5.31 0.40 0.81
C ASP A 146 4.01 0.90 0.19
N TYR A 147 3.93 2.21 -0.08
CA TYR A 147 2.78 2.80 -0.75
C TYR A 147 2.51 2.16 -2.12
N GLU A 148 3.55 2.00 -2.94
CA GLU A 148 3.43 1.40 -4.28
C GLU A 148 2.98 -0.06 -4.21
N SER A 149 3.51 -0.82 -3.26
CA SER A 149 3.12 -2.20 -3.01
C SER A 149 1.66 -2.32 -2.55
N MET A 150 1.23 -1.50 -1.60
CA MET A 150 -0.17 -1.45 -1.15
C MET A 150 -1.12 -0.99 -2.26
N LEU A 151 -0.67 -0.07 -3.13
CA LEU A 151 -1.46 0.38 -4.28
C LEU A 151 -1.61 -0.73 -5.33
N ALA A 152 -0.55 -1.50 -5.59
CA ALA A 152 -0.62 -2.68 -6.45
C ALA A 152 -1.56 -3.75 -5.89
N HIS A 153 -1.56 -3.95 -4.57
CA HIS A 153 -2.50 -4.83 -3.89
C HIS A 153 -3.94 -4.33 -4.02
N ALA A 154 -4.21 -3.06 -3.73
CA ALA A 154 -5.55 -2.46 -3.84
C ALA A 154 -6.12 -2.57 -5.26
N LYS A 155 -5.27 -2.35 -6.28
CA LYS A 155 -5.63 -2.59 -7.69
C LYS A 155 -6.05 -4.04 -7.93
N CYS A 156 -5.20 -4.98 -7.54
CA CYS A 156 -5.48 -6.40 -7.67
C CYS A 156 -6.78 -6.82 -6.96
N MET A 157 -7.03 -6.33 -5.75
CA MET A 157 -8.23 -6.65 -4.97
C MET A 157 -9.52 -6.27 -5.71
N ARG A 158 -9.55 -5.05 -6.26
CA ARG A 158 -10.67 -4.59 -7.09
C ARG A 158 -10.82 -5.40 -8.37
N ASP A 159 -9.72 -5.72 -9.04
CA ASP A 159 -9.73 -6.55 -10.26
C ASP A 159 -10.20 -7.99 -9.98
N ASN A 160 -10.13 -8.43 -8.72
CA ASN A 160 -10.60 -9.74 -8.24
C ASN A 160 -11.96 -9.68 -7.52
N GLY A 161 -12.76 -8.64 -7.77
CA GLY A 161 -14.16 -8.56 -7.34
C GLY A 161 -14.41 -7.80 -6.04
N VAL A 162 -13.38 -7.23 -5.41
CA VAL A 162 -13.52 -6.36 -4.23
C VAL A 162 -13.50 -4.90 -4.66
N SER A 163 -14.45 -4.49 -5.50
CA SER A 163 -14.45 -3.21 -6.23
C SER A 163 -14.38 -1.96 -5.34
N ARG A 164 -14.82 -2.07 -4.08
CA ARG A 164 -14.80 -0.98 -3.09
C ARG A 164 -13.51 -0.89 -2.27
N PHE A 165 -12.51 -1.74 -2.53
CA PHE A 165 -11.24 -1.70 -1.83
C PHE A 165 -10.51 -0.37 -2.13
N ALA A 166 -10.32 0.44 -1.09
CA ALA A 166 -9.71 1.76 -1.20
C ALA A 166 -8.20 1.68 -1.50
N ASN A 167 -7.68 2.73 -2.12
CA ASN A 167 -6.23 2.90 -2.30
C ASN A 167 -5.56 3.27 -0.96
N PRO A 168 -4.26 2.96 -0.80
CA PRO A 168 -3.48 3.51 0.29
C PRO A 168 -3.34 5.03 0.16
N GLN A 169 -2.95 5.69 1.26
CA GLN A 169 -2.68 7.13 1.32
C GLN A 169 -1.36 7.40 2.05
N MET A 170 -0.75 8.56 1.81
CA MET A 170 0.40 9.03 2.60
C MET A 170 -0.09 9.93 3.73
N SER A 171 0.31 9.65 4.97
CA SER A 171 0.00 10.47 6.14
C SER A 171 1.19 10.54 7.09
N GLY A 172 1.58 11.76 7.49
CA GLY A 172 2.70 11.96 8.41
C GLY A 172 4.03 11.37 7.92
N GLY A 173 4.23 11.29 6.60
CA GLY A 173 5.40 10.67 5.99
C GLY A 173 5.35 9.13 5.93
N ASN A 174 4.26 8.50 6.38
CA ASN A 174 4.09 7.05 6.36
C ASN A 174 3.00 6.64 5.37
N ALA A 175 3.21 5.50 4.71
CA ALA A 175 2.20 4.86 3.90
C ALA A 175 1.14 4.24 4.81
N GLN A 176 -0.11 4.64 4.61
CA GLN A 176 -1.27 4.09 5.28
C GLN A 176 -1.94 3.08 4.36
N PRO A 177 -2.37 1.94 4.91
CA PRO A 177 -3.01 0.88 4.15
C PRO A 177 -4.30 1.35 3.48
N GLY A 178 -4.65 0.66 2.39
CA GLY A 178 -5.95 0.80 1.73
C GLY A 178 -7.04 -0.01 2.44
N GLY A 179 -8.04 -0.46 1.68
CA GLY A 179 -9.04 -1.41 2.19
C GLY A 179 -10.37 -0.75 2.54
N GLU A 180 -10.82 -0.91 3.79
CA GLU A 180 -12.10 -0.39 4.27
C GLU A 180 -12.08 1.14 4.34
N PRO A 181 -12.87 1.86 3.51
CA PRO A 181 -12.84 3.33 3.51
C PRO A 181 -13.29 3.95 4.83
N ASN A 182 -14.15 3.27 5.60
CA ASN A 182 -14.66 3.80 6.87
C ASN A 182 -14.87 2.70 7.92
N PRO A 183 -13.99 2.60 8.94
CA PRO A 183 -14.14 1.58 9.99
C PRO A 183 -15.40 1.76 10.85
N ALA A 184 -15.99 2.96 10.91
CA ALA A 184 -17.25 3.20 11.62
C ALA A 184 -18.49 2.77 10.81
N SER A 185 -18.33 2.47 9.53
CA SER A 185 -19.40 2.02 8.64
C SER A 185 -18.83 1.07 7.58
N PRO A 186 -18.43 -0.15 7.97
CA PRO A 186 -17.72 -1.05 7.09
C PRO A 186 -18.59 -1.46 5.89
N VAL A 187 -18.03 -1.38 4.69
CA VAL A 187 -18.67 -1.78 3.43
C VAL A 187 -18.07 -3.04 2.82
N LEU A 188 -16.90 -3.48 3.31
CA LEU A 188 -16.25 -4.71 2.91
C LEU A 188 -16.63 -5.85 3.85
N ASP A 189 -17.14 -6.95 3.29
CA ASP A 189 -17.29 -8.21 4.03
C ASP A 189 -16.03 -9.05 3.87
N GLU A 190 -15.13 -8.94 4.85
CA GLU A 190 -13.86 -9.69 4.89
C GLU A 190 -14.05 -11.21 4.97
N LYS A 191 -15.23 -11.66 5.44
CA LYS A 191 -15.56 -13.09 5.53
C LYS A 191 -16.19 -13.63 4.25
N SER A 192 -16.49 -12.76 3.28
CA SER A 192 -17.08 -13.19 2.02
C SER A 192 -16.10 -14.08 1.23
N PRO A 193 -16.61 -15.07 0.47
CA PRO A 193 -15.77 -15.89 -0.41
C PRO A 193 -15.01 -15.05 -1.45
N ALA A 194 -15.63 -13.95 -1.93
CA ALA A 194 -15.02 -13.04 -2.88
C ALA A 194 -13.79 -12.34 -2.28
N TYR A 195 -13.92 -11.77 -1.07
CA TYR A 195 -12.82 -11.11 -0.37
C TYR A 195 -11.69 -12.09 -0.05
N THR A 196 -12.02 -13.25 0.53
CA THR A 196 -11.02 -14.27 0.88
C THR A 196 -10.25 -14.76 -0.34
N LYS A 197 -10.93 -14.98 -1.48
CA LYS A 197 -10.29 -15.36 -2.74
C LYS A 197 -9.37 -14.26 -3.25
N ALA A 198 -9.85 -13.01 -3.27
CA ALA A 198 -9.07 -11.87 -3.73
C ALA A 198 -7.81 -11.66 -2.88
N ARG A 199 -7.92 -11.71 -1.54
CA ARG A 199 -6.77 -11.59 -0.62
C ARG A 199 -5.69 -12.62 -0.94
N LYS A 200 -6.06 -13.90 -1.07
CA LYS A 200 -5.13 -14.98 -1.41
C LYS A 200 -4.46 -14.75 -2.76
N THR A 201 -5.22 -14.36 -3.78
CA THR A 201 -4.69 -14.08 -5.12
C THR A 201 -3.75 -12.87 -5.12
N CYS A 202 -4.05 -11.85 -4.32
CA CYS A 202 -3.37 -10.56 -4.33
C CYS A 202 -2.27 -10.40 -3.27
N ALA A 203 -2.13 -11.37 -2.35
CA ALA A 203 -1.08 -11.38 -1.33
C ALA A 203 0.34 -11.16 -1.90
N PRO A 204 0.74 -11.75 -3.06
CA PRO A 204 2.07 -11.52 -3.63
C PRO A 204 2.35 -10.08 -4.09
N LYS A 205 1.35 -9.18 -4.09
CA LYS A 205 1.55 -7.75 -4.38
C LYS A 205 2.11 -6.97 -3.19
N LEU A 206 2.03 -7.54 -1.98
CA LEU A 206 2.48 -6.90 -0.75
C LEU A 206 3.93 -7.25 -0.44
N LEU A 207 4.71 -6.24 -0.06
CA LEU A 207 6.02 -6.45 0.55
C LEU A 207 5.84 -7.12 1.92
N PRO A 208 6.86 -7.86 2.39
CA PRO A 208 6.83 -8.45 3.73
C PRO A 208 6.45 -7.44 4.82
N GLY A 209 5.60 -7.88 5.74
CA GLY A 209 5.10 -7.08 6.85
C GLY A 209 3.87 -6.21 6.55
N LEU A 210 3.55 -5.94 5.27
CA LEU A 210 2.41 -5.08 4.91
C LEU A 210 1.06 -5.78 4.97
N ASP A 211 1.02 -7.11 4.92
CA ASP A 211 -0.24 -7.87 4.89
C ASP A 211 -1.14 -7.65 6.11
N GLY A 212 -0.55 -7.49 7.31
CA GLY A 212 -1.29 -7.15 8.53
C GLY A 212 -1.65 -5.68 8.68
N MET A 213 -1.25 -4.84 7.74
CA MET A 213 -1.66 -3.44 7.71
C MET A 213 -2.93 -3.27 6.87
N GLN A 214 -3.16 -4.14 5.88
CA GLN A 214 -4.19 -4.02 4.83
C GLN A 214 -5.55 -4.51 5.26
#